data_AF-A0A920MR84-F1
#
_entry.id   AF-A0A920MR84-F1
#
_cell.length_a   1.000
_cell.length_b   1.000
_cell.length_c   1.000
_cell.angle_alpha   90.00
_cell.angle_beta   90.00
_cell.angle_gamma   90.00
#
_symmetry.space_group_name_H-M   'P 1'
#
loop_
_entity.id
_entity.type
_entity.pdbx_description
1 polymer ?
#
loop_
_entity_poly.entity_id
_entity_poly.type
_entity_poly.pdbx_seq_one_letter_code
_entity_poly.pdbx_strand_id
1 'polypeptide(L)' 'MLLGNPTLKAESLINIEAGIKHQREDNFSLFSNIFLNQYTDMIDFIYTIPVRSINREVVNGIGFEFGSNIL' A
#
# COMPACT_ATOMS: atom_id res chain seq x y z
N MET A 1 2.50 -9.38 -31.00
CA MET A 1 1.29 -8.61 -30.64
C MET A 1 1.30 -8.41 -29.13
N LEU A 2 1.35 -7.16 -28.66
CA LEU A 2 1.10 -6.85 -27.24
C LEU A 2 -0.41 -6.94 -27.04
N LEU A 3 -0.88 -7.99 -26.38
CA LEU A 3 -2.28 -8.12 -26.00
C LEU A 3 -2.49 -7.36 -24.68
N GLY A 4 -3.20 -6.25 -24.73
CA GLY A 4 -3.70 -5.58 -23.52
C GLY A 4 -4.85 -6.36 -22.88
N ASN A 5 -5.26 -5.95 -21.68
CA ASN A 5 -6.46 -6.47 -21.02
C ASN A 5 -7.59 -5.42 -21.09
N PRO A 6 -8.54 -5.52 -22.02
CA PRO A 6 -9.63 -4.54 -22.16
C PRO A 6 -10.67 -4.61 -21.02
N THR A 7 -10.64 -5.67 -20.20
CA THR A 7 -11.53 -5.83 -19.04
C THR A 7 -10.88 -5.41 -17.74
N LEU A 8 -9.69 -4.78 -17.80
CA LEU A 8 -9.00 -4.30 -16.61
C LEU A 8 -9.83 -3.20 -15.95
N LYS A 9 -10.08 -3.36 -14.65
CA LYS A 9 -10.77 -2.38 -13.82
C LYS A 9 -9.77 -1.47 -13.10
N ALA A 10 -10.22 -0.30 -12.69
CA ALA A 10 -9.45 0.57 -11.82
C ALA A 10 -9.32 -0.07 -10.43
N GLU A 11 -8.12 -0.02 -9.87
CA GLU A 11 -7.85 -0.43 -8.48
C GLU A 11 -8.42 0.60 -7.50
N SER A 12 -8.88 0.11 -6.35
CA SER A 12 -9.31 0.93 -5.21
C SER A 12 -8.61 0.48 -3.93
N LEU A 13 -8.28 1.43 -3.04
CA LEU A 13 -7.65 1.18 -1.76
C LEU A 13 -8.49 1.81 -0.63
N ILE A 14 -8.84 1.00 0.36
CA ILE A 14 -9.27 1.47 1.68
C ILE A 14 -8.10 1.33 2.63
N ASN A 15 -7.67 2.43 3.23
CA ASN A 15 -6.64 2.46 4.26
C ASN A 15 -7.25 2.88 5.61
N ILE A 16 -6.89 2.17 6.66
CA ILE A 16 -7.17 2.52 8.05
C ILE A 16 -5.83 2.60 8.77
N GLU A 17 -5.52 3.75 9.34
CA GLU A 17 -4.27 3.98 10.07
C GLU A 17 -4.55 4.49 11.49
N ALA A 18 -3.68 4.12 12.42
CA ALA A 18 -3.65 4.67 13.77
C ALA A 18 -2.20 4.89 14.19
N GLY A 19 -1.92 6.06 14.75
CA GLY A 19 -0.56 6.48 15.07
C GLY A 19 -0.45 7.23 16.39
N ILE A 20 0.72 7.10 17.01
CA ILE A 20 1.14 7.91 18.15
C ILE A 20 2.45 8.63 17.81
N LYS A 21 2.56 9.88 18.27
CA LYS A 21 3.78 10.66 18.20
C LYS A 21 4.11 11.22 19.59
N HIS A 22 5.37 11.08 19.99
CA HIS A 22 5.90 11.66 21.21
C HIS A 22 7.04 12.63 20.87
N GLN A 23 6.88 13.90 21.25
CA GLN A 23 7.92 14.91 21.14
C GLN A 23 8.65 15.00 22.49
N ARG A 24 9.97 14.77 22.52
CA ARG A 24 10.74 14.84 23.77
C ARG A 24 11.40 16.20 23.98
N GLU A 25 11.77 16.90 22.90
CA GLU A 25 12.30 18.28 22.84
C GLU A 25 12.05 18.85 21.42
N ASP A 26 12.27 20.13 21.13
CA ASP A 26 12.04 20.70 19.77
C ASP A 26 12.85 19.97 18.66
N ASN A 27 13.98 19.34 19.03
CA ASN A 27 14.89 18.69 18.09
C ASN A 27 14.73 17.16 18.02
N PHE A 28 13.84 16.55 18.83
CA PHE A 28 13.69 15.10 18.86
C PHE A 28 12.24 14.64 19.00
N SER A 29 11.82 13.76 18.09
CA SER A 29 10.50 13.11 18.15
C SER A 29 10.58 11.63 17.82
N LEU A 30 9.67 10.87 18.41
CA LEU A 30 9.41 9.46 18.13
C LEU A 30 8.00 9.32 17.58
N PHE A 31 7.80 8.41 16.64
CA PHE A 31 6.48 8.04 16.16
C PHE A 31 6.34 6.54 15.98
N SER A 32 5.10 6.06 16.05
CA SER A 32 4.74 4.69 15.74
C SER A 32 3.35 4.65 15.13
N ASN A 33 3.19 3.90 14.04
CA ASN A 33 1.92 3.73 13.33
C ASN A 33 1.61 2.25 13.11
N ILE A 34 0.33 1.91 13.12
CA ILE A 34 -0.21 0.68 12.55
C ILE A 34 -1.12 1.05 11.40
N PHE A 35 -1.13 0.23 10.34
CA PHE A 35 -2.02 0.45 9.21
C PHE A 35 -2.56 -0.87 8.65
N LEU A 36 -3.78 -0.78 8.13
CA LEU A 36 -4.50 -1.82 7.43
C LEU A 36 -4.86 -1.28 6.04
N ASN A 37 -4.41 -1.98 5.01
CA ASN A 37 -4.71 -1.70 3.61
C ASN A 37 -5.61 -2.79 3.07
N GLN A 38 -6.70 -2.42 2.40
CA GLN A 38 -7.54 -3.32 1.64
C GLN A 38 -7.65 -2.81 0.21
N TYR A 39 -7.01 -3.51 -0.71
CA TYR A 39 -7.08 -3.27 -2.14
C TYR A 39 -8.23 -4.09 -2.73
N THR A 40 -9.07 -3.44 -3.53
CA THR A 40 -10.08 -4.08 -4.39
C THR A 40 -9.67 -3.91 -5.84
N ASP A 41 -9.84 -4.96 -6.65
CA ASP A 41 -9.43 -4.97 -8.05
C ASP A 41 -7.94 -4.62 -8.26
N MET A 42 -7.05 -5.09 -7.36
CA MET A 42 -5.62 -4.75 -7.39
C MET A 42 -4.98 -5.16 -8.72
N ILE A 43 -4.30 -4.23 -9.40
CA ILE A 43 -3.69 -4.50 -10.69
C ILE A 43 -2.37 -5.24 -10.48
N ASP A 44 -2.30 -6.47 -11.00
CA ASP A 44 -1.10 -7.31 -10.96
C ASP A 44 -0.64 -7.69 -12.37
N PHE A 45 0.67 -7.86 -12.54
CA PHE A 45 1.30 -8.22 -13.81
C PHE A 45 1.81 -9.65 -13.76
N ILE A 46 1.15 -10.54 -14.51
CA ILE A 46 1.63 -11.90 -14.71
C ILE A 46 2.71 -11.85 -15.80
N TYR A 47 3.95 -12.19 -15.41
CA TYR A 47 5.12 -12.18 -16.27
C TYR A 47 5.19 -13.42 -17.20
N THR A 48 4.19 -13.56 -18.07
CA THR A 48 4.21 -14.48 -19.22
C THR A 48 4.69 -13.77 -20.49
N ILE A 49 4.82 -14.49 -21.61
CA ILE A 49 5.03 -13.89 -22.94
C ILE A 49 3.75 -14.05 -23.78
N PRO A 50 3.02 -12.96 -24.10
CA PRO A 50 3.21 -11.59 -23.63
C PRO A 50 2.80 -11.42 -22.15
N VAL A 51 3.28 -10.33 -21.51
CA VAL A 51 2.88 -9.94 -20.14
C VAL A 51 1.40 -9.60 -20.13
N ARG A 52 0.70 -10.00 -19.06
CA ARG A 52 -0.74 -9.74 -18.90
C ARG A 52 -1.00 -9.00 -17.60
N SER A 53 -1.79 -7.93 -17.66
CA SER A 53 -2.36 -7.29 -16.48
C SER A 53 -3.66 -7.98 -16.09
N ILE A 54 -3.87 -8.19 -14.79
CA ILE A 54 -5.10 -8.75 -14.22
C ILE A 54 -5.53 -7.94 -12.99
N ASN A 55 -6.81 -8.00 -12.63
CA ASN A 55 -7.27 -7.52 -11.32
C ASN A 55 -7.30 -8.72 -10.35
N ARG A 56 -6.62 -8.62 -9.21
CA ARG A 56 -6.82 -9.50 -8.07
C ARG A 56 -8.02 -9.00 -7.27
N GLU A 57 -8.92 -9.90 -6.88
CA GLU A 57 -10.21 -9.52 -6.29
C GLU A 57 -10.04 -8.67 -5.02
N VAL A 58 -9.35 -9.20 -4.02
CA VAL A 58 -9.06 -8.50 -2.76
C VAL A 58 -7.64 -8.84 -2.29
N VAL A 59 -6.84 -7.82 -1.97
CA VAL A 59 -5.52 -7.97 -1.34
C VAL A 59 -5.47 -7.14 -0.08
N ASN A 60 -5.14 -7.77 1.05
CA ASN A 60 -5.03 -7.09 2.34
C ASN A 60 -3.55 -6.95 2.73
N GLY A 61 -3.19 -5.79 3.28
CA GLY A 61 -1.89 -5.53 3.87
C GLY A 61 -2.05 -5.05 5.31
N ILE A 62 -1.21 -5.55 6.21
CA ILE A 62 -1.09 -5.04 7.58
C ILE A 62 0.36 -4.65 7.80
N GLY A 63 0.58 -3.52 8.44
CA GLY A 63 1.94 -3.06 8.71
C GLY A 63 2.04 -2.25 9.99
N PHE A 64 3.29 -2.13 10.42
CA PHE A 64 3.70 -1.36 11.57
C PHE A 64 4.92 -0.54 11.17
N GLU A 65 4.90 0.74 11.50
CA GLU A 65 5.99 1.68 11.32
C GLU A 65 6.42 2.22 12.68
N PHE A 66 7.73 2.40 12.85
CA PHE A 66 8.28 3.15 13.96
C PHE A 66 9.46 3.98 13.44
N GLY A 67 9.67 5.14 14.05
CA GLY A 67 10.80 5.96 13.67
C GLY A 67 11.04 7.12 14.62
N SER A 68 12.13 7.81 14.36
CA SER A 68 12.53 9.01 15.07
C SER A 68 12.85 10.12 14.08
N ASN A 69 12.54 11.36 14.42
CA ASN A 69 13.05 12.52 13.72
C ASN A 69 14.02 13.26 14.63
N ILE A 70 15.21 13.56 14.11
CA ILE A 70 16.27 14.34 14.74
C ILE A 70 16.51 15.54 13.82
N LEU A 71 16.23 16.74 14.32
CA LEU A 71 16.46 18.02 13.62
C LEU A 71 17.83 18.60 13.98
#